data_AF-A0A1F8NUK3-F1
#
_entry.id   AF-A0A1F8NUK3-F1
#
_cell.length_a   1.000
_cell.length_b   1.000
_cell.length_c   1.000
_cell.angle_alpha   90.00
_cell.angle_beta   90.00
_cell.angle_gamma   90.00
#
_symmetry.space_group_name_H-M   'P 1'
#
loop_
_entity.id
_entity.type
_entity.pdbx_description
1 polymer ?
#
loop_
_entity_poly.entity_id
_entity_poly.type
_entity_poly.pdbx_seq_one_letter_code
_entity_poly.pdbx_strand_id
1 'polypeptide(L)'
;MNGAAVNDVNVDHCTFLNTVQAVSNWRGSGWKIEHNKIVDLRCNNGGGIAILAGDFAGTATGVKNNVVANNSISGTLHVASTDQGGYDGTGIVLYADFRWGAAGAVAISRNQLTNNKIALKSDNPAVVDVNAIELTDTRDDETLDCVIFDNSVAFNDLRGTESQILLTPEKLEDCNKISRNLGENRGHGDHPSGLHPEKKHPRGHKP
;
A
#
# COMPACT_ATOMS: atom_id res chain seq x y z
N MET A 1 3.84 -11.02 -16.58
CA MET A 1 4.91 -10.62 -15.66
C MET A 1 6.06 -11.61 -15.76
N ASN A 2 7.29 -11.11 -15.92
CA ASN A 2 8.46 -11.94 -16.22
C ASN A 2 9.32 -12.12 -14.96
N GLY A 3 9.43 -13.35 -14.44
CA GLY A 3 10.35 -13.71 -13.36
C GLY A 3 9.67 -14.37 -12.16
N ALA A 4 10.48 -15.00 -11.29
CA ALA A 4 10.04 -15.47 -9.97
C ALA A 4 9.95 -14.30 -8.98
N ALA A 5 9.40 -14.56 -7.78
CA ALA A 5 9.47 -13.60 -6.68
C ALA A 5 10.94 -13.33 -6.27
N VAL A 6 11.24 -12.10 -5.86
CA VAL A 6 12.53 -11.73 -5.26
C VAL A 6 12.27 -11.29 -3.84
N ASN A 7 13.07 -11.75 -2.88
CA ASN A 7 12.92 -11.40 -1.46
C ASN A 7 14.12 -10.57 -0.99
N ASP A 8 13.96 -9.92 0.16
CA ASP A 8 15.05 -9.26 0.90
C ASP A 8 15.81 -8.19 0.11
N VAL A 9 15.06 -7.35 -0.61
CA VAL A 9 15.58 -6.25 -1.43
C VAL A 9 15.53 -4.94 -0.67
N ASN A 10 16.60 -4.15 -0.77
CA ASN A 10 16.60 -2.77 -0.29
C ASN A 10 16.51 -1.80 -1.48
N VAL A 11 15.54 -0.88 -1.42
CA VAL A 11 15.39 0.26 -2.33
C VAL A 11 15.41 1.51 -1.45
N ASP A 12 16.53 2.22 -1.47
CA ASP A 12 16.79 3.26 -0.48
C ASP A 12 17.47 4.49 -1.11
N HIS A 13 17.09 5.68 -0.66
CA HIS A 13 17.62 6.98 -1.12
C HIS A 13 17.61 7.20 -2.64
N CYS A 14 16.68 6.59 -3.36
CA CYS A 14 16.54 6.76 -4.81
C CYS A 14 15.60 7.93 -5.16
N THR A 15 15.81 8.52 -6.34
CA THR A 15 14.86 9.48 -6.94
C THR A 15 14.25 8.87 -8.19
N PHE A 16 12.92 8.76 -8.22
CA PHE A 16 12.14 8.28 -9.35
C PHE A 16 11.34 9.44 -9.93
N LEU A 17 11.33 9.56 -11.26
CA LEU A 17 10.68 10.66 -11.96
C LEU A 17 9.74 10.10 -13.03
N ASN A 18 8.49 10.54 -13.02
CA ASN A 18 7.55 10.33 -14.13
C ASN A 18 7.36 8.84 -14.50
N THR A 19 7.33 7.98 -13.49
CA THR A 19 7.23 6.53 -13.65
C THR A 19 5.78 6.07 -13.78
N VAL A 20 5.54 4.99 -14.52
CA VAL A 20 4.24 4.30 -14.45
C VAL A 20 4.14 3.49 -13.17
N GLN A 21 5.21 2.77 -12.82
CA GLN A 21 5.41 2.24 -11.47
C GLN A 21 6.85 2.46 -11.03
N ALA A 22 7.06 3.09 -9.87
CA ALA A 22 8.43 3.36 -9.40
C ALA A 22 9.05 2.12 -8.76
N VAL A 23 8.30 1.45 -7.89
CA VAL A 23 8.69 0.17 -7.28
C VAL A 23 7.55 -0.83 -7.41
N SER A 24 7.82 -1.96 -8.06
CA SER A 24 6.84 -3.03 -8.31
C SER A 24 7.28 -4.33 -7.62
N ASN A 25 6.92 -4.49 -6.34
CA ASN A 25 7.16 -5.72 -5.59
C ASN A 25 6.00 -6.71 -5.79
N TRP A 26 6.09 -7.52 -6.85
CA TRP A 26 5.18 -8.65 -7.03
C TRP A 26 5.74 -9.91 -6.39
N ARG A 27 5.03 -10.40 -5.37
CA ARG A 27 5.24 -11.68 -4.66
C ARG A 27 6.45 -11.72 -3.73
N GLY A 28 7.21 -10.63 -3.63
CA GLY A 28 8.40 -10.55 -2.78
C GLY A 28 8.08 -10.21 -1.33
N SER A 29 8.88 -10.78 -0.43
CA SER A 29 8.81 -10.56 1.01
C SER A 29 10.10 -9.94 1.54
N GLY A 30 10.03 -9.25 2.67
CA GLY A 30 11.20 -8.68 3.34
C GLY A 30 11.84 -7.48 2.65
N TRP A 31 11.14 -6.84 1.69
CA TRP A 31 11.67 -5.64 1.04
C TRP A 31 11.69 -4.47 2.01
N LYS A 32 12.72 -3.64 1.91
CA LYS A 32 12.82 -2.33 2.58
C LYS A 32 12.86 -1.25 1.51
N ILE A 33 11.77 -0.49 1.42
CA ILE A 33 11.59 0.60 0.46
C ILE A 33 11.53 1.87 1.29
N GLU A 34 12.69 2.52 1.48
CA GLU A 34 12.85 3.57 2.48
C GLU A 34 13.50 4.84 1.90
N HIS A 35 13.14 6.01 2.44
CA HIS A 35 13.80 7.29 2.12
C HIS A 35 13.87 7.66 0.63
N ASN A 36 12.98 7.12 -0.20
CA ASN A 36 12.96 7.43 -1.63
C ASN A 36 12.13 8.70 -1.90
N LYS A 37 12.47 9.37 -2.99
CA LYS A 37 11.70 10.49 -3.54
C LYS A 37 11.07 10.08 -4.87
N ILE A 38 9.75 10.08 -4.94
CA ILE A 38 9.01 9.79 -6.17
C ILE A 38 8.27 11.06 -6.57
N VAL A 39 8.57 11.58 -7.75
CA VAL A 39 7.98 12.82 -8.28
C VAL A 39 7.29 12.54 -9.60
N ASP A 40 6.00 12.85 -9.62
CA ASP A 40 5.08 12.60 -10.73
C ASP A 40 4.96 11.12 -11.12
N LEU A 41 3.79 10.75 -11.61
CA LEU A 41 3.51 9.42 -12.16
C LEU A 41 2.85 9.56 -13.53
N ARG A 42 2.77 8.46 -14.27
CA ARG A 42 1.98 8.38 -15.51
C ARG A 42 1.02 7.21 -15.47
N CYS A 43 -0.16 7.40 -16.03
CA CYS A 43 -1.09 6.31 -16.30
C CYS A 43 -0.71 5.58 -17.60
N ASN A 44 -1.13 4.33 -17.70
CA ASN A 44 -1.17 3.62 -18.96
C ASN A 44 -2.41 2.71 -18.99
N ASN A 45 -3.52 3.29 -19.42
CA ASN A 45 -4.85 2.68 -19.44
C ASN A 45 -5.33 2.32 -18.02
N GLY A 46 -5.43 3.37 -17.19
CA GLY A 46 -5.58 3.31 -15.75
C GLY A 46 -4.24 3.29 -15.00
N GLY A 47 -4.34 3.32 -13.68
CA GLY A 47 -3.21 3.04 -12.80
C GLY A 47 -2.24 4.21 -12.65
N GLY A 48 -0.95 3.88 -12.59
CA GLY A 48 0.10 4.80 -12.15
C GLY A 48 0.33 4.64 -10.65
N ILE A 49 1.31 3.82 -10.27
CA ILE A 49 1.48 3.38 -8.88
C ILE A 49 2.89 3.69 -8.41
N ALA A 50 3.06 4.54 -7.41
CA ALA A 50 4.40 4.84 -6.91
C ALA A 50 5.05 3.58 -6.32
N ILE A 51 4.43 2.94 -5.34
CA ILE A 51 4.96 1.73 -4.69
C ILE A 51 3.87 0.65 -4.61
N LEU A 52 4.13 -0.51 -5.19
CA LEU A 52 3.27 -1.68 -5.14
C LEU A 52 3.92 -2.82 -4.35
N ALA A 53 3.16 -3.42 -3.45
CA ALA A 53 3.43 -4.75 -2.91
C ALA A 53 2.21 -5.64 -3.07
N GLY A 54 2.31 -6.72 -3.86
CA GLY A 54 1.13 -7.50 -4.22
C GLY A 54 1.39 -8.94 -4.64
N ASP A 55 0.32 -9.70 -4.77
CA ASP A 55 0.32 -11.09 -5.24
C ASP A 55 -0.82 -11.35 -6.22
N PHE A 56 -0.54 -12.18 -7.22
CA PHE A 56 -1.51 -12.66 -8.21
C PHE A 56 -1.39 -14.18 -8.43
N ALA A 57 -0.35 -14.81 -7.89
CA ALA A 57 0.06 -16.17 -8.23
C ALA A 57 -0.18 -17.18 -7.10
N GLY A 58 -0.80 -16.75 -6.00
CA GLY A 58 -1.03 -17.59 -4.83
C GLY A 58 0.27 -18.01 -4.17
N THR A 59 1.17 -17.04 -3.91
CA THR A 59 2.49 -17.32 -3.34
C THR A 59 2.33 -18.07 -2.03
N ALA A 60 2.77 -19.32 -1.99
CA ALA A 60 2.47 -20.25 -0.89
C ALA A 60 2.89 -19.73 0.49
N THR A 61 3.95 -18.93 0.56
CA THR A 61 4.46 -18.33 1.81
C THR A 61 3.85 -16.97 2.15
N GLY A 62 3.02 -16.42 1.25
CA GLY A 62 2.50 -15.06 1.28
C GLY A 62 3.52 -13.99 0.90
N VAL A 63 3.04 -12.76 0.79
CA VAL A 63 3.78 -11.50 0.61
C VAL A 63 3.82 -10.78 1.94
N LYS A 64 4.96 -10.84 2.61
CA LYS A 64 5.03 -10.46 4.03
C LYS A 64 6.27 -9.68 4.43
N ASN A 65 6.15 -8.99 5.55
CA ASN A 65 7.25 -8.29 6.21
C ASN A 65 7.95 -7.24 5.33
N ASN A 66 7.27 -6.71 4.32
CA ASN A 66 7.80 -5.58 3.57
C ASN A 66 7.63 -4.29 4.40
N VAL A 67 8.61 -3.42 4.34
CA VAL A 67 8.63 -2.11 5.00
C VAL A 67 8.67 -1.05 3.91
N VAL A 68 7.64 -0.20 3.88
CA VAL A 68 7.57 1.00 3.05
C VAL A 68 7.50 2.19 3.99
N ALA A 69 8.64 2.84 4.21
CA ALA A 69 8.74 3.87 5.23
C ALA A 69 9.54 5.11 4.83
N ASN A 70 9.15 6.26 5.36
CA ASN A 70 9.88 7.53 5.17
C ASN A 70 10.06 7.95 3.71
N ASN A 71 9.21 7.46 2.79
CA ASN A 71 9.25 7.89 1.39
C ASN A 71 8.47 9.20 1.20
N SER A 72 8.89 9.99 0.22
CA SER A 72 8.17 11.20 -0.23
C SER A 72 7.63 10.95 -1.63
N ILE A 73 6.31 10.92 -1.77
CA ILE A 73 5.59 10.79 -3.04
C ILE A 73 4.82 12.09 -3.28
N SER A 74 5.07 12.76 -4.40
CA SER A 74 4.44 14.06 -4.66
C SER A 74 4.29 14.37 -6.14
N GLY A 75 3.40 15.28 -6.46
CA GLY A 75 3.28 15.89 -7.79
C GLY A 75 1.99 15.48 -8.50
N THR A 76 2.09 15.26 -9.80
CA THR A 76 0.96 14.97 -10.67
C THR A 76 0.98 13.53 -11.18
N LEU A 77 -0.15 12.86 -11.13
CA LEU A 77 -0.43 11.68 -11.95
C LEU A 77 -0.90 12.18 -13.32
N HIS A 78 -0.06 11.99 -14.33
CA HIS A 78 -0.34 12.40 -15.69
C HIS A 78 -1.18 11.36 -16.42
N VAL A 79 -2.41 11.73 -16.77
CA VAL A 79 -3.35 10.89 -17.49
C VAL A 79 -3.26 11.18 -18.99
N ALA A 80 -2.95 10.16 -19.78
CA ALA A 80 -2.91 10.33 -21.23
C ALA A 80 -4.31 10.64 -21.78
N SER A 81 -4.42 11.46 -22.82
CA SER A 81 -5.71 11.78 -23.46
C SER A 81 -6.41 10.57 -24.10
N THR A 82 -5.66 9.49 -24.32
CA THR A 82 -6.16 8.22 -24.88
C THR A 82 -6.43 7.18 -23.79
N ASP A 83 -6.22 7.52 -22.52
CA ASP A 83 -6.45 6.63 -21.40
C ASP A 83 -7.95 6.35 -21.23
N GLN A 84 -8.31 5.08 -21.00
CA GLN A 84 -9.70 4.66 -20.83
C GLN A 84 -10.09 4.49 -19.37
N GLY A 85 -9.15 4.74 -18.44
CA GLY A 85 -9.33 4.54 -17.01
C GLY A 85 -9.44 3.07 -16.62
N GLY A 86 -10.25 2.81 -15.59
CA GLY A 86 -10.52 1.47 -15.07
C GLY A 86 -9.68 1.06 -13.86
N TYR A 87 -8.61 1.80 -13.56
CA TYR A 87 -7.83 1.68 -12.32
C TYR A 87 -7.44 3.07 -11.84
N ASP A 88 -7.52 3.28 -10.54
CA ASP A 88 -6.99 4.48 -9.90
C ASP A 88 -5.46 4.46 -9.93
N GLY A 89 -4.87 5.65 -9.95
CA GLY A 89 -3.48 5.81 -9.56
C GLY A 89 -3.35 5.71 -8.05
N THR A 90 -2.17 5.30 -7.57
CA THR A 90 -1.97 5.10 -6.14
C THR A 90 -0.56 5.50 -5.69
N GLY A 91 -0.46 6.16 -4.55
CA GLY A 91 0.82 6.40 -3.87
C GLY A 91 1.46 5.08 -3.43
N ILE A 92 0.81 4.36 -2.52
CA ILE A 92 1.27 3.05 -2.04
C ILE A 92 0.10 2.06 -2.02
N VAL A 93 0.28 0.87 -2.61
CA VAL A 93 -0.78 -0.16 -2.65
C VAL A 93 -0.31 -1.50 -2.08
N LEU A 94 -1.18 -2.12 -1.28
CA LEU A 94 -1.16 -3.56 -1.02
C LEU A 94 -2.23 -4.24 -1.88
N TYR A 95 -1.82 -5.14 -2.77
CA TYR A 95 -2.70 -5.59 -3.86
C TYR A 95 -2.80 -7.12 -3.98
N ALA A 96 -3.98 -7.68 -3.73
CA ALA A 96 -4.29 -9.09 -3.96
C ALA A 96 -5.14 -9.23 -5.24
N ASP A 97 -4.52 -9.72 -6.32
CA ASP A 97 -5.10 -9.74 -7.66
C ASP A 97 -5.65 -11.13 -8.04
N PHE A 98 -6.96 -11.29 -7.93
CA PHE A 98 -7.71 -12.48 -8.33
C PHE A 98 -8.37 -12.36 -9.72
N ARG A 99 -8.12 -11.27 -10.45
CA ARG A 99 -8.80 -11.02 -11.73
C ARG A 99 -8.32 -11.97 -12.80
N TRP A 100 -9.17 -12.17 -13.80
CA TRP A 100 -8.83 -12.87 -15.05
C TRP A 100 -8.27 -14.29 -14.83
N GLY A 101 -8.74 -14.98 -13.79
CA GLY A 101 -8.32 -16.35 -13.46
C GLY A 101 -6.99 -16.45 -12.71
N ALA A 102 -6.46 -15.33 -12.22
CA ALA A 102 -5.32 -15.31 -11.32
C ALA A 102 -5.62 -16.07 -10.03
N ALA A 103 -4.61 -16.76 -9.47
CA ALA A 103 -4.75 -17.47 -8.21
C ALA A 103 -4.86 -16.53 -7.01
N GLY A 104 -4.47 -15.25 -7.18
CA GLY A 104 -4.56 -14.22 -6.17
C GLY A 104 -3.49 -14.29 -5.11
N ALA A 105 -3.88 -14.02 -3.86
CA ALA A 105 -2.99 -14.03 -2.72
C ALA A 105 -3.43 -15.11 -1.72
N VAL A 106 -2.46 -15.85 -1.17
CA VAL A 106 -2.71 -16.66 0.02
C VAL A 106 -2.69 -15.79 1.27
N ALA A 107 -1.75 -14.84 1.34
CA ALA A 107 -1.67 -13.83 2.39
C ALA A 107 -0.80 -12.65 1.94
N ILE A 108 -1.24 -11.43 2.23
CA ILE A 108 -0.45 -10.20 2.23
C ILE A 108 -0.50 -9.68 3.66
N SER A 109 0.54 -9.96 4.45
CA SER A 109 0.48 -9.75 5.90
C SER A 109 1.76 -9.23 6.53
N ARG A 110 1.64 -8.56 7.67
CA ARG A 110 2.77 -8.00 8.44
C ARG A 110 3.63 -7.02 7.64
N ASN A 111 3.07 -6.42 6.59
CA ASN A 111 3.70 -5.32 5.87
C ASN A 111 3.45 -4.01 6.64
N GLN A 112 4.41 -3.08 6.56
CA GLN A 112 4.38 -1.81 7.27
C GLN A 112 4.46 -0.66 6.28
N LEU A 113 3.38 0.13 6.20
CA LEU A 113 3.31 1.38 5.44
C LEU A 113 3.31 2.53 6.44
N THR A 114 4.49 3.08 6.75
CA THR A 114 4.61 4.03 7.87
C THR A 114 5.44 5.26 7.60
N ASN A 115 5.05 6.41 8.16
CA ASN A 115 5.81 7.67 8.06
C ASN A 115 6.08 8.13 6.63
N ASN A 116 5.28 7.71 5.64
CA ASN A 116 5.39 8.21 4.29
C ASN A 116 4.66 9.55 4.16
N LYS A 117 5.16 10.43 3.29
CA LYS A 117 4.47 11.66 2.90
C LYS A 117 3.96 11.51 1.47
N ILE A 118 2.66 11.62 1.28
CA ILE A 118 1.99 11.42 -0.02
C ILE A 118 1.13 12.64 -0.32
N ALA A 119 1.47 13.33 -1.41
CA ALA A 119 0.78 14.53 -1.89
C ALA A 119 0.73 14.50 -3.43
N LEU A 120 -0.05 13.55 -3.96
CA LEU A 120 -0.18 13.26 -5.39
C LEU A 120 -1.58 13.68 -5.87
N LYS A 121 -1.70 14.23 -7.07
CA LYS A 121 -2.99 14.64 -7.66
C LYS A 121 -3.08 14.20 -9.11
N SER A 122 -4.24 13.75 -9.56
CA SER A 122 -4.47 13.52 -10.99
C SER A 122 -4.66 14.85 -11.73
N ASP A 123 -4.12 14.96 -12.95
CA ASP A 123 -4.47 16.06 -13.87
C ASP A 123 -5.76 15.81 -14.67
N ASN A 124 -6.33 14.61 -14.58
CA ASN A 124 -7.64 14.27 -15.14
C ASN A 124 -8.38 13.24 -14.25
N PRO A 125 -8.85 13.65 -13.05
CA PRO A 125 -9.47 12.76 -12.07
C PRO A 125 -10.79 12.14 -12.55
N ALA A 126 -11.42 12.72 -13.57
CA ALA A 126 -12.64 12.14 -14.17
C ALA A 126 -12.36 10.84 -14.96
N VAL A 127 -11.09 10.56 -15.31
CA VAL A 127 -10.69 9.36 -16.06
C VAL A 127 -9.89 8.42 -15.17
N VAL A 128 -8.89 8.94 -14.46
CA VAL A 128 -8.11 8.21 -13.46
C VAL A 128 -7.94 9.13 -12.27
N ASP A 129 -8.58 8.81 -11.15
CA ASP A 129 -8.32 9.49 -9.89
C ASP A 129 -7.14 8.87 -9.15
N VAL A 130 -6.78 9.42 -7.99
CA VAL A 130 -5.63 8.96 -7.21
C VAL A 130 -5.93 8.78 -5.73
N ASN A 131 -5.53 7.61 -5.20
CA ASN A 131 -5.54 7.30 -3.78
C ASN A 131 -4.15 7.47 -3.18
N ALA A 132 -4.04 7.99 -1.96
CA ALA A 132 -2.74 8.10 -1.31
C ALA A 132 -2.21 6.71 -0.91
N ILE A 133 -3.07 5.92 -0.27
CA ILE A 133 -2.84 4.52 0.11
C ILE A 133 -4.06 3.70 -0.31
N GLU A 134 -3.82 2.50 -0.83
CA GLU A 134 -4.86 1.57 -1.24
C GLU A 134 -4.56 0.18 -0.68
N LEU A 135 -5.56 -0.48 -0.10
CA LEU A 135 -5.54 -1.92 0.16
C LEU A 135 -6.67 -2.53 -0.67
N THR A 136 -6.30 -3.37 -1.65
CA THR A 136 -7.28 -3.93 -2.59
C THR A 136 -7.14 -5.44 -2.70
N ASP A 137 -8.21 -6.13 -2.37
CA ASP A 137 -8.53 -7.49 -2.73
C ASP A 137 -9.57 -7.44 -3.85
N THR A 138 -9.16 -7.80 -5.07
CA THR A 138 -9.99 -7.62 -6.26
C THR A 138 -11.19 -8.57 -6.32
N ARG A 139 -11.37 -9.44 -5.33
CA ARG A 139 -12.61 -10.22 -5.19
C ARG A 139 -13.77 -9.32 -4.72
N ASP A 140 -13.45 -8.24 -4.01
CA ASP A 140 -14.41 -7.24 -3.52
C ASP A 140 -15.65 -7.88 -2.88
N ASP A 141 -15.41 -8.86 -2.00
CA ASP A 141 -16.46 -9.67 -1.39
C ASP A 141 -16.29 -9.64 0.13
N GLU A 142 -17.22 -8.95 0.80
CA GLU A 142 -17.28 -8.79 2.25
C GLU A 142 -17.45 -10.12 3.01
N THR A 143 -17.91 -11.19 2.36
CA THR A 143 -18.19 -12.48 3.02
C THR A 143 -16.97 -13.41 3.16
N LEU A 144 -15.90 -13.15 2.39
CA LEU A 144 -14.70 -14.00 2.39
C LEU A 144 -13.75 -13.70 3.56
N ASP A 145 -12.83 -14.60 3.87
CA ASP A 145 -11.73 -14.26 4.76
C ASP A 145 -10.76 -13.26 4.10
N CYS A 146 -10.28 -12.30 4.88
CA CYS A 146 -9.26 -11.35 4.45
C CYS A 146 -7.96 -12.07 4.10
N VAL A 147 -7.46 -11.85 2.89
CA VAL A 147 -6.08 -12.24 2.52
C VAL A 147 -5.09 -11.10 2.73
N ILE A 148 -5.57 -9.86 2.86
CA ILE A 148 -4.77 -8.70 3.27
C ILE A 148 -5.08 -8.43 4.75
N PHE A 149 -4.20 -8.88 5.64
CA PHE A 149 -4.44 -8.82 7.09
C PHE A 149 -3.15 -8.60 7.89
N ASP A 150 -3.25 -8.17 9.15
CA ASP A 150 -2.12 -7.90 10.04
C ASP A 150 -1.08 -6.92 9.46
N ASN A 151 -1.46 -6.06 8.50
CA ASN A 151 -0.60 -4.98 8.04
C ASN A 151 -0.78 -3.73 8.91
N SER A 152 0.22 -2.86 8.91
CA SER A 152 0.16 -1.58 9.60
C SER A 152 0.23 -0.43 8.63
N VAL A 153 -0.79 0.43 8.63
CA VAL A 153 -0.84 1.69 7.87
C VAL A 153 -0.93 2.83 8.87
N ALA A 154 0.22 3.41 9.22
CA ALA A 154 0.25 4.35 10.33
C ALA A 154 1.23 5.51 10.16
N PHE A 155 0.89 6.65 10.76
CA PHE A 155 1.73 7.85 10.81
C PHE A 155 2.11 8.42 9.43
N ASN A 156 1.34 8.10 8.38
CA ASN A 156 1.56 8.68 7.07
C ASN A 156 0.95 10.09 7.01
N ASP A 157 1.60 11.02 6.32
CA ASP A 157 1.06 12.33 5.98
C ASP A 157 0.45 12.28 4.58
N LEU A 158 -0.88 12.22 4.52
CA LEU A 158 -1.66 12.06 3.29
C LEU A 158 -2.26 13.40 2.84
N ARG A 159 -1.93 14.50 3.51
CA ARG A 159 -2.39 15.83 3.14
C ARG A 159 -1.78 16.22 1.81
N GLY A 160 -2.61 16.47 0.82
CA GLY A 160 -2.20 16.84 -0.53
C GLY A 160 -2.71 15.89 -1.60
N THR A 161 -3.18 14.70 -1.21
CA THR A 161 -4.01 13.83 -2.03
C THR A 161 -5.46 13.92 -1.55
N GLU A 162 -6.40 14.01 -2.48
CA GLU A 162 -7.84 14.17 -2.18
C GLU A 162 -8.44 12.87 -1.63
N SER A 163 -8.35 11.78 -2.38
CA SER A 163 -8.66 10.44 -1.87
C SER A 163 -7.47 9.86 -1.12
N GLN A 164 -7.65 9.56 0.16
CA GLN A 164 -6.53 9.26 1.05
C GLN A 164 -6.32 7.77 1.24
N ILE A 165 -7.24 7.08 1.93
CA ILE A 165 -7.16 5.64 2.10
C ILE A 165 -8.38 5.01 1.42
N LEU A 166 -8.13 4.18 0.41
CA LEU A 166 -9.14 3.33 -0.22
C LEU A 166 -8.97 1.90 0.26
N LEU A 167 -10.09 1.28 0.67
CA LEU A 167 -10.16 -0.11 1.09
C LEU A 167 -11.18 -0.81 0.20
N THR A 168 -10.78 -1.92 -0.41
CA THR A 168 -11.65 -2.72 -1.27
C THR A 168 -11.40 -4.19 -0.99
N PRO A 169 -12.30 -4.93 -0.32
CA PRO A 169 -13.55 -4.45 0.30
C PRO A 169 -13.32 -3.59 1.57
N GLU A 170 -14.37 -2.97 2.10
CA GLU A 170 -14.29 -2.06 3.27
C GLU A 170 -13.84 -2.79 4.54
N LYS A 171 -14.21 -4.07 4.74
CA LYS A 171 -13.75 -4.87 5.90
C LYS A 171 -12.24 -5.01 6.04
N LEU A 172 -11.46 -4.64 5.01
CA LEU A 172 -10.00 -4.61 5.15
C LEU A 172 -9.57 -3.66 6.26
N GLU A 173 -10.44 -2.73 6.69
CA GLU A 173 -10.27 -1.94 7.91
C GLU A 173 -10.15 -2.83 9.16
N ASP A 174 -11.03 -3.81 9.33
CA ASP A 174 -11.03 -4.71 10.50
C ASP A 174 -9.86 -5.70 10.49
N CYS A 175 -9.34 -5.99 9.31
CA CYS A 175 -8.26 -6.95 9.11
C CYS A 175 -6.87 -6.33 9.29
N ASN A 176 -6.74 -5.00 9.33
CA ASN A 176 -5.47 -4.29 9.33
C ASN A 176 -5.43 -3.18 10.37
N LYS A 177 -4.23 -2.83 10.85
CA LYS A 177 -4.05 -1.72 11.80
C LYS A 177 -3.87 -0.42 11.02
N ILE A 178 -4.95 0.33 10.85
CA ILE A 178 -4.95 1.64 10.20
C ILE A 178 -5.14 2.72 11.27
N SER A 179 -4.11 3.54 11.53
CA SER A 179 -4.22 4.52 12.61
C SER A 179 -3.24 5.69 12.48
N ARG A 180 -3.63 6.85 13.04
CA ARG A 180 -2.75 8.01 13.21
C ARG A 180 -2.14 8.57 11.92
N ASN A 181 -2.79 8.34 10.77
CA ASN A 181 -2.44 9.03 9.53
C ASN A 181 -2.96 10.49 9.59
N LEU A 182 -2.30 11.43 8.94
CA LEU A 182 -2.72 12.82 8.85
C LEU A 182 -3.48 13.05 7.54
N GLY A 183 -4.69 13.59 7.65
CA GLY A 183 -5.62 13.75 6.53
C GLY A 183 -7.08 13.76 6.98
N GLU A 184 -8.01 14.03 6.05
CA GLU A 184 -9.46 14.07 6.31
C GLU A 184 -10.10 12.66 6.29
N ASN A 185 -9.65 11.78 5.40
CA ASN A 185 -10.08 10.38 5.29
C ASN A 185 -8.92 9.41 5.62
N ARG A 186 -8.57 9.33 6.91
CA ARG A 186 -7.33 8.72 7.42
C ARG A 186 -7.47 7.30 7.99
N GLY A 187 -8.61 6.64 7.72
CA GLY A 187 -9.08 5.44 8.43
C GLY A 187 -9.74 5.76 9.78
N HIS A 188 -10.70 4.94 10.21
CA HIS A 188 -11.36 5.05 11.52
C HIS A 188 -10.45 4.45 12.60
N GLY A 189 -9.50 5.26 13.07
CA GLY A 189 -8.42 4.81 13.96
C GLY A 189 -8.89 4.09 15.23
N ASP A 190 -8.45 2.85 15.38
CA ASP A 190 -8.53 2.07 16.61
C ASP A 190 -7.70 2.69 17.76
N HIS A 191 -8.17 2.50 19.00
CA HIS A 191 -7.70 3.18 20.22
C HIS A 191 -6.20 2.87 20.56
N PRO A 192 -5.46 3.77 21.25
CA PRO A 192 -3.99 3.75 21.42
C PRO A 192 -3.25 2.51 21.99
N SER A 193 -3.92 1.44 22.40
CA SER A 193 -3.29 0.33 23.15
C SER A 193 -2.69 -0.79 22.29
N GLY A 194 -2.96 -0.84 20.97
CA GLY A 194 -2.54 -1.95 20.10
C GLY A 194 -1.12 -1.87 19.49
N LEU A 195 -0.33 -0.85 19.86
CA LEU A 195 0.96 -0.52 19.21
C LEU A 195 2.19 -0.53 20.14
N HIS A 196 2.07 -1.06 21.37
CA HIS A 196 3.25 -1.26 22.23
C HIS A 196 3.80 -2.70 22.10
N PRO A 197 5.12 -2.90 22.01
CA PRO A 197 5.70 -4.20 22.29
C PRO A 197 5.35 -4.58 23.73
N GLU A 198 4.97 -5.84 23.94
CA GLU A 198 4.65 -6.37 25.28
C GLU A 198 5.66 -5.85 26.30
N LYS A 199 5.18 -5.08 27.28
CA LYS A 199 5.98 -4.78 28.46
C LYS A 199 6.26 -6.11 29.13
N LYS A 200 7.48 -6.63 28.95
CA LYS A 200 8.02 -7.70 29.79
C LYS A 200 7.82 -7.27 31.25
N HIS A 201 6.97 -7.98 31.98
CA HIS A 201 6.87 -7.86 33.42
C HIS A 201 8.26 -8.05 34.04
N PRO A 202 8.82 -7.08 34.78
CA PRO A 202 9.94 -7.37 35.65
C PRO A 202 9.41 -8.17 36.84
N ARG A 203 10.01 -9.33 37.06
CA ARG A 203 9.94 -10.05 38.33
C ARG A 203 10.51 -9.13 39.43
N GLY A 204 9.80 -9.00 40.54
CA GLY A 204 10.29 -8.37 41.78
C GLY A 204 9.18 -8.43 42.82
N HIS A 205 9.19 -9.45 43.67
CA HIS A 205 9.74 -9.46 45.03
C HIS A 205 8.74 -9.01 46.10
N LYS A 206 8.58 -9.93 47.05
CA LYS A 206 7.78 -9.96 48.27
C LYS A 206 8.05 -8.77 49.22
N PRO A 207 7.13 -8.55 50.17
CA PRO A 207 7.36 -9.05 51.54
C PRO A 207 6.65 -10.38 51.84
#